data_AF-A0A9X2ZSH2-F1
#
_entry.id   AF-A0A9X2ZSH2-F1
#
_cell.length_a   1.000
_cell.length_b   1.000
_cell.length_c   1.000
_cell.angle_alpha   90.00
_cell.angle_beta   90.00
_cell.angle_gamma   90.00
#
_symmetry.space_group_name_H-M   'P 1'
#
loop_
_entity.id
_entity.type
_entity.pdbx_description
1 polymer ?
#
loop_
_entity_poly.entity_id
_entity_poly.type
_entity_poly.pdbx_seq_one_letter_code
_entity_poly.pdbx_strand_id
1 'polypeptide(L)'
;MAYTYDLHPEISILLIRNAGDTWTGEDILASAGAVVSDERMEPGLDWVYDLRTVQEAIIGVEDMECILERFSTYRAEGRVASSSASVIVRTEDVNLHFTPTLYKHRAGRPEELFEVVQTLEAARQYLGIQTADWNAALTD
;
A
#
# COMPACT_ATOMS: atom_id res chain seq x y z
N MET A 1 -0.65 5.39 -17.45
CA MET A 1 -0.60 4.42 -16.34
C MET A 1 -1.56 4.90 -15.27
N ALA A 2 -2.27 4.00 -14.59
CA ALA A 2 -3.20 4.35 -13.51
C ALA A 2 -2.48 4.68 -12.18
N TYR A 3 -1.20 4.36 -12.06
CA TYR A 3 -0.38 4.63 -10.88
C TYR A 3 1.08 4.90 -11.25
N THR A 4 1.81 5.47 -10.31
CA THR A 4 3.28 5.43 -10.24
C THR A 4 3.70 4.77 -8.93
N TYR A 5 4.93 4.28 -8.85
CA TYR A 5 5.51 3.83 -7.60
C TYR A 5 6.99 4.17 -7.52
N ASP A 6 7.44 4.45 -6.30
CA ASP A 6 8.84 4.66 -5.97
C ASP A 6 9.25 3.67 -4.87
N LEU A 7 10.46 3.14 -4.99
CA LEU A 7 11.05 2.24 -4.00
C LEU A 7 12.07 3.04 -3.20
N HIS A 8 11.94 2.98 -1.87
CA HIS A 8 12.81 3.68 -0.93
C HIS A 8 13.42 2.69 0.07
N PRO A 9 14.37 1.83 -0.34
CA PRO A 9 15.01 0.86 0.54
C PRO A 9 15.66 1.50 1.77
N GLU A 10 16.18 2.73 1.63
CA GLU A 10 16.84 3.51 2.68
C GLU A 10 15.95 3.80 3.90
N ILE A 11 14.63 3.86 3.70
CA ILE A 11 13.62 4.01 4.75
C ILE A 11 12.65 2.82 4.79
N SER A 12 12.98 1.74 4.09
CA SER A 12 12.22 0.48 4.05
C SER A 12 10.76 0.62 3.61
N ILE A 13 10.47 1.51 2.66
CA ILE A 13 9.11 1.64 2.09
C ILE A 13 9.10 1.50 0.58
N LEU A 14 7.92 1.20 0.05
CA LEU A 14 7.52 1.54 -1.30
C LEU A 14 6.31 2.45 -1.25
N LEU A 15 6.28 3.44 -2.14
CA LEU A 15 5.23 4.46 -2.20
C LEU A 15 4.52 4.38 -3.54
N ILE A 16 3.28 3.88 -3.53
CA ILE A 16 2.41 3.80 -4.70
C ILE A 16 1.50 5.02 -4.69
N ARG A 17 1.49 5.77 -5.78
CA ARG A 17 0.62 6.93 -5.96
C ARG A 17 -0.35 6.68 -7.09
N ASN A 18 -1.62 6.97 -6.84
CA ASN A 18 -2.62 6.94 -7.89
C ASN A 18 -2.41 8.11 -8.88
N ALA A 19 -2.66 7.86 -10.17
CA ALA A 19 -2.54 8.83 -11.25
C ALA A 19 -3.89 9.25 -11.86
N GLY A 20 -5.01 8.70 -11.40
CA GLY A 20 -6.37 9.03 -11.86
C GLY A 20 -7.28 9.64 -10.79
N ASP A 21 -8.60 9.70 -11.04
CA ASP A 21 -9.60 10.13 -10.05
C ASP A 21 -10.26 8.95 -9.31
N THR A 22 -10.04 7.73 -9.79
CA THR A 22 -10.62 6.51 -9.25
C THR A 22 -9.52 5.50 -8.95
N TRP A 23 -9.66 4.75 -7.86
CA TRP A 23 -8.77 3.65 -7.51
C TRP A 23 -9.56 2.35 -7.34
N THR A 24 -9.22 1.32 -8.09
CA THR A 24 -9.97 0.06 -8.11
C THR A 24 -9.17 -1.11 -7.55
N GLY A 25 -9.83 -2.25 -7.32
CA GLY A 25 -9.15 -3.49 -7.00
C GLY A 25 -8.18 -3.96 -8.08
N GLU A 26 -8.52 -3.76 -9.36
CA GLU A 26 -7.64 -4.05 -10.49
C GLU A 26 -6.36 -3.20 -10.44
N ASP A 27 -6.46 -1.92 -10.03
CA ASP A 27 -5.30 -1.03 -9.90
C ASP A 27 -4.35 -1.50 -8.78
N ILE A 28 -4.89 -2.03 -7.68
CA ILE A 28 -4.09 -2.65 -6.61
C ILE A 28 -3.37 -3.89 -7.14
N LEU A 29 -4.08 -4.77 -7.86
CA LEU A 29 -3.49 -5.98 -8.42
C LEU A 29 -2.41 -5.67 -9.47
N ALA A 30 -2.67 -4.69 -10.33
CA ALA A 30 -1.73 -4.24 -11.35
C ALA A 30 -0.47 -3.62 -10.73
N SER A 31 -0.66 -2.70 -9.76
CA SER A 31 0.46 -2.08 -9.04
C SER A 31 1.28 -3.10 -8.26
N ALA A 32 0.63 -4.02 -7.54
CA ALA A 32 1.32 -5.09 -6.83
C ALA A 32 2.11 -5.99 -7.79
N GLY A 33 1.52 -6.37 -8.93
CA GLY A 33 2.20 -7.18 -9.96
C GLY A 33 3.43 -6.49 -10.55
N ALA A 34 3.35 -5.18 -10.82
CA ALA A 34 4.48 -4.40 -11.32
C ALA A 34 5.59 -4.28 -10.26
N VAL A 35 5.25 -3.97 -9.01
CA VAL A 35 6.21 -3.83 -7.91
C VAL A 35 6.94 -5.14 -7.63
N VAL A 36 6.26 -6.28 -7.50
CA VAL A 36 6.93 -7.57 -7.21
C VAL A 36 7.70 -8.15 -8.41
N SER A 37 7.59 -7.52 -9.57
CA SER A 37 8.35 -7.87 -10.77
C SER A 37 9.54 -6.93 -10.99
N ASP A 38 9.66 -5.85 -10.21
CA ASP A 38 10.82 -4.95 -10.24
C ASP A 38 12.00 -5.64 -9.54
N GLU A 39 13.15 -5.73 -10.22
CA GLU A 39 14.36 -6.37 -9.69
C GLU A 39 14.94 -5.64 -8.47
N ARG A 40 14.58 -4.36 -8.28
CA ARG A 40 14.99 -3.55 -7.13
C ARG A 40 14.11 -3.77 -5.91
N MET A 41 12.97 -4.47 -6.05
CA MET A 41 12.01 -4.68 -4.98
C MET A 41 12.60 -5.63 -3.92
N GLU A 42 12.71 -5.13 -2.70
CA GLU A 42 13.06 -5.95 -1.54
C GLU A 42 11.80 -6.44 -0.84
N PRO A 43 11.70 -7.74 -0.47
CA PRO A 43 10.49 -8.27 0.15
C PRO A 43 10.06 -7.59 1.45
N GLY A 44 11.01 -6.96 2.15
CA GLY A 44 10.79 -6.32 3.45
C GLY A 44 10.18 -4.93 3.40
N LEU A 45 10.00 -4.32 2.22
CA LEU A 45 9.48 -2.95 2.13
C LEU A 45 8.01 -2.85 2.56
N ASP A 46 7.71 -1.84 3.37
CA ASP A 46 6.35 -1.50 3.77
C ASP A 46 5.60 -0.78 2.64
N TRP A 47 4.33 -1.15 2.43
CA TRP A 47 3.53 -0.70 1.30
C TRP A 47 2.71 0.54 1.67
N VAL A 48 3.05 1.70 1.10
CA VAL A 48 2.30 2.94 1.30
C VAL A 48 1.51 3.27 0.04
N TYR A 49 0.19 3.29 0.13
CA TYR A 49 -0.71 3.69 -0.95
C TYR A 49 -1.18 5.14 -0.71
N ASP A 50 -0.64 6.08 -1.45
CA ASP A 50 -1.09 7.48 -1.43
C ASP A 50 -2.27 7.68 -2.38
N LEU A 51 -3.47 7.66 -1.78
CA LEU A 51 -4.76 7.80 -2.44
C LEU A 51 -5.39 9.18 -2.19
N ARG A 52 -4.63 10.16 -1.70
CA ARG A 52 -5.16 11.51 -1.38
C ARG A 52 -5.66 12.28 -2.60
N THR A 53 -5.28 11.87 -3.81
CA THR A 53 -5.74 12.47 -5.08
C THR A 53 -6.95 11.74 -5.68
N VAL A 54 -7.34 10.60 -5.11
CA VAL A 54 -8.50 9.81 -5.55
C VAL A 54 -9.77 10.48 -5.06
N GLN A 55 -10.80 10.55 -5.89
CA GLN A 55 -12.15 10.95 -5.46
C GLN A 55 -12.96 9.74 -4.95
N GLU A 56 -12.78 8.58 -5.56
CA GLU A 56 -13.51 7.36 -5.20
C GLU A 56 -12.63 6.11 -5.27
N ALA A 57 -12.62 5.29 -4.21
CA ALA A 57 -11.95 3.99 -4.22
C ALA A 57 -13.00 2.85 -4.29
N ILE A 58 -13.11 2.23 -5.46
CA ILE A 58 -14.11 1.19 -5.76
C ILE A 58 -13.44 -0.17 -5.66
N ILE A 59 -13.52 -0.78 -4.48
CA ILE A 59 -12.93 -2.11 -4.26
C ILE A 59 -14.03 -3.03 -3.73
N GLY A 60 -14.47 -3.95 -4.60
CA GLY A 60 -15.48 -4.94 -4.28
C GLY A 60 -14.98 -6.02 -3.32
N VAL A 61 -15.91 -6.83 -2.82
CA VAL A 61 -15.55 -8.00 -1.99
C VAL A 61 -14.74 -9.02 -2.79
N GLU A 62 -15.15 -9.30 -4.03
CA GLU A 62 -14.44 -10.23 -4.93
C GLU A 62 -13.02 -9.73 -5.24
N ASP A 63 -12.87 -8.44 -5.52
CA ASP A 63 -11.56 -7.81 -5.71
C ASP A 63 -10.67 -8.00 -4.48
N MET A 64 -11.22 -7.80 -3.29
CA MET A 64 -10.48 -8.00 -2.04
C MET A 64 -10.04 -9.44 -1.85
N GLU A 65 -10.89 -10.42 -2.15
CA GLU A 65 -10.50 -11.83 -2.08
C GLU A 65 -9.35 -12.14 -3.03
N CYS A 66 -9.40 -11.63 -4.27
CA CYS A 66 -8.31 -11.75 -5.24
C CYS A 66 -7.03 -11.05 -4.78
N ILE A 67 -7.11 -9.85 -4.21
CA ILE A 67 -5.97 -9.12 -3.64
C ILE A 67 -5.32 -9.94 -2.53
N LEU A 68 -6.12 -10.45 -1.59
CA LEU A 68 -5.63 -11.21 -0.45
C LEU A 68 -4.98 -12.53 -0.87
N GLU A 69 -5.60 -13.27 -1.81
CA GLU A 69 -5.02 -14.47 -2.40
C GLU A 69 -3.69 -14.16 -3.07
N ARG A 70 -3.65 -13.10 -3.90
CA ARG A 70 -2.44 -12.73 -4.63
C ARG A 70 -1.29 -12.37 -3.71
N PHE A 71 -1.54 -11.55 -2.70
CA PHE A 71 -0.52 -11.21 -1.70
C PHE A 71 -0.12 -12.42 -0.83
N SER A 72 -1.02 -13.40 -0.63
CA SER A 72 -0.66 -14.67 0.00
C SER A 72 0.35 -15.45 -0.85
N THR A 73 0.13 -15.53 -2.17
CA THR A 73 1.08 -16.13 -3.11
C THR A 73 2.42 -15.41 -3.10
N TYR A 74 2.43 -14.07 -3.16
CA TYR A 74 3.68 -13.31 -3.11
C TYR A 74 4.48 -13.56 -1.83
N ARG A 75 3.82 -13.74 -0.69
CA ARG A 75 4.48 -14.14 0.56
C ARG A 75 5.02 -15.56 0.52
N ALA A 76 4.25 -16.51 -0.01
CA ALA A 76 4.70 -17.90 -0.16
C ALA A 76 5.92 -18.02 -1.08
N GLU A 77 6.02 -17.16 -2.09
CA GLU A 77 7.17 -17.06 -2.99
C GLU A 77 8.34 -16.22 -2.43
N GLY A 78 8.19 -15.64 -1.23
CA GLY A 78 9.22 -14.81 -0.60
C GLY A 78 9.41 -13.43 -1.26
N ARG A 79 8.46 -12.97 -2.09
CA ARG A 79 8.48 -11.65 -2.75
C ARG A 79 7.95 -10.52 -1.87
N VAL A 80 7.15 -10.87 -0.86
CA VAL A 80 6.62 -9.94 0.14
C VAL A 80 6.84 -10.58 1.50
N ALA A 81 7.33 -9.83 2.49
CA ALA A 81 7.54 -10.34 3.83
C ALA A 81 6.20 -10.45 4.57
N SER A 82 6.06 -11.45 5.44
CA SER A 82 4.87 -11.55 6.31
C SER A 82 4.74 -10.35 7.27
N SER A 83 5.86 -9.70 7.58
CA SER A 83 5.96 -8.53 8.46
C SER A 83 5.74 -7.19 7.77
N SER A 84 5.68 -7.10 6.43
CA SER A 84 5.61 -5.81 5.72
C SER A 84 4.25 -5.13 5.96
N ALA A 85 4.22 -3.95 6.53
CA ALA A 85 3.01 -3.19 6.76
C ALA A 85 2.35 -2.72 5.45
N SER A 86 1.07 -2.36 5.54
CA SER A 86 0.30 -1.77 4.45
C SER A 86 -0.46 -0.56 4.96
N VAL A 87 -0.09 0.63 4.49
CA VAL A 87 -0.66 1.90 4.93
C VAL A 87 -1.39 2.56 3.78
N ILE A 88 -2.66 2.90 3.97
CA ILE A 88 -3.43 3.70 3.03
C ILE A 88 -3.46 5.14 3.53
N VAL A 89 -3.01 6.08 2.70
CA VAL A 89 -3.09 7.51 2.97
C VAL A 89 -4.21 8.09 2.13
N ARG A 90 -5.23 8.66 2.77
CA ARG A 90 -6.38 9.25 2.08
C ARG A 90 -6.91 10.49 2.77
N THR A 91 -7.63 11.34 2.04
CA THR A 91 -8.43 12.41 2.65
C THR A 91 -9.79 11.85 3.14
N GLU A 92 -10.50 12.58 4.00
CA GLU A 92 -11.73 12.11 4.64
C GLU A 92 -12.87 11.83 3.65
N ASP A 93 -12.88 12.55 2.53
CA ASP A 93 -13.82 12.48 1.43
C ASP A 93 -13.64 11.24 0.54
N VAL A 94 -12.47 10.60 0.55
CA VAL A 94 -12.24 9.37 -0.22
C VAL A 94 -12.96 8.21 0.45
N ASN A 95 -14.03 7.71 -0.17
CA ASN A 95 -14.74 6.54 0.34
C ASN A 95 -13.95 5.26 0.04
N LEU A 96 -13.47 4.56 1.08
CA LEU A 96 -12.82 3.25 0.95
C LEU A 96 -13.80 2.07 1.10
N HIS A 97 -15.10 2.35 1.27
CA HIS A 97 -16.14 1.37 1.56
C HIS A 97 -15.71 0.40 2.68
N PHE A 98 -15.72 -0.91 2.40
CA PHE A 98 -15.39 -1.97 3.36
C PHE A 98 -13.92 -2.41 3.31
N THR A 99 -13.10 -1.82 2.42
CA THR A 99 -11.70 -2.21 2.19
C THR A 99 -10.90 -2.34 3.49
N PRO A 100 -10.92 -1.35 4.42
CA PRO A 100 -10.12 -1.44 5.64
C PRO A 100 -10.56 -2.62 6.53
N THR A 101 -11.87 -2.82 6.68
CA THR A 101 -12.44 -3.90 7.49
C THR A 101 -12.16 -5.27 6.89
N LEU A 102 -12.28 -5.41 5.57
CA LEU A 102 -11.99 -6.66 4.87
C LEU A 102 -10.51 -7.00 4.97
N TYR A 103 -9.62 -6.03 4.79
CA TYR A 103 -8.19 -6.26 4.92
C TYR A 103 -7.83 -6.73 6.33
N LYS A 104 -8.28 -6.01 7.38
CA LYS A 104 -7.96 -6.36 8.78
C LYS A 104 -8.45 -7.76 9.17
N HIS A 105 -9.66 -8.15 8.77
CA HIS A 105 -10.24 -9.42 9.23
C HIS A 105 -10.00 -10.61 8.30
N ARG A 106 -9.73 -10.40 7.01
CA ARG A 106 -9.57 -11.50 6.02
C ARG A 106 -8.14 -11.73 5.59
N ALA A 107 -7.21 -10.80 5.84
CA ALA A 107 -5.82 -10.97 5.41
C ALA A 107 -5.09 -12.13 6.12
N GLY A 108 -5.62 -12.64 7.23
CA GLY A 108 -4.94 -13.68 8.02
C GLY A 108 -3.61 -13.18 8.61
N ARG A 109 -3.51 -11.87 8.83
CA ARG A 109 -2.32 -11.17 9.34
C ARG A 109 -2.70 -10.38 10.59
N PRO A 110 -1.72 -10.07 11.47
CA PRO A 110 -1.95 -9.18 12.59
C PRO A 110 -2.53 -7.85 12.11
N GLU A 111 -3.58 -7.36 12.77
CA GLU A 111 -4.30 -6.15 12.37
C GLU A 111 -3.41 -4.90 12.44
N GLU A 112 -2.39 -4.93 13.29
CA GLU A 112 -1.38 -3.87 13.45
C GLU A 112 -0.45 -3.71 12.26
N LEU A 113 -0.53 -4.57 11.23
CA LEU A 113 0.22 -4.42 9.98
C LEU A 113 -0.57 -3.67 8.91
N PHE A 114 -1.78 -3.20 9.21
CA PHE A 114 -2.58 -2.40 8.31
C PHE A 114 -3.15 -1.16 8.99
N GLU A 115 -2.95 0.00 8.35
CA GLU A 115 -3.48 1.26 8.86
C GLU A 115 -4.01 2.16 7.74
N VAL A 116 -5.02 2.98 8.10
CA VAL A 116 -5.54 4.04 7.24
C VAL A 116 -5.31 5.37 7.93
N VAL A 117 -4.54 6.25 7.31
CA VAL A 117 -4.15 7.55 7.85
C VAL A 117 -4.51 8.68 6.90
N GLN A 118 -4.50 9.92 7.41
CA GLN A 118 -4.87 11.09 6.62
C GLN A 118 -3.72 11.76 5.89
N THR A 119 -2.48 11.55 6.36
CA THR A 119 -1.30 12.25 5.85
C THR A 119 -0.12 11.30 5.71
N LEU A 120 0.80 11.64 4.81
CA LEU A 120 2.09 10.96 4.70
C LEU A 120 2.91 11.08 5.99
N GLU A 121 2.75 12.16 6.74
CA GLU A 121 3.38 12.30 8.06
C GLU A 121 2.85 11.26 9.06
N ALA A 122 1.54 11.03 9.09
CA ALA A 122 0.94 10.01 9.95
C ALA A 122 1.37 8.60 9.51
N ALA A 123 1.50 8.35 8.20
CA ALA A 123 2.04 7.09 7.68
C ALA A 123 3.47 6.86 8.17
N ARG A 124 4.33 7.87 8.04
CA ARG A 124 5.70 7.86 8.56
C ARG A 124 5.74 7.56 10.06
N GLN A 125 4.92 8.24 10.85
CA GLN A 125 4.85 8.05 12.31
C GLN A 125 4.45 6.61 12.67
N TYR A 126 3.44 6.07 11.98
CA TYR A 126 2.99 4.69 12.17
C TYR A 126 4.07 3.66 11.83
N LEU A 127 4.83 3.88 10.75
CA LEU A 127 5.95 3.03 10.35
C LEU A 127 7.22 3.24 11.20
N GLY A 128 7.23 4.19 12.14
CA GLY A 128 8.38 4.46 13.01
C GLY A 128 9.58 5.09 12.29
N ILE A 129 9.38 5.67 11.10
CA ILE A 129 10.45 6.26 10.29
C ILE A 129 10.79 7.66 10.81
N GLN A 130 12.07 8.00 10.92
CA GLN A 130 12.49 9.33 11.38
C GLN A 130 12.17 10.41 10.34
N THR A 131 11.78 11.61 10.80
CA THR A 131 11.43 12.73 9.90
C THR A 131 12.59 13.14 8.97
N ALA A 132 13.83 13.09 9.46
CA ALA A 132 15.00 13.44 8.66
C ALA A 132 15.19 12.49 7.48
N ASP A 133 15.10 11.18 7.73
CA ASP A 133 15.28 10.14 6.71
C ASP A 133 14.12 10.20 5.68
N TRP A 134 12.89 10.39 6.16
CA TRP A 134 11.72 10.55 5.30
C TRP A 134 11.84 11.74 4.35
N ASN A 135 12.23 12.90 4.87
CA ASN A 135 12.38 14.09 4.04
C ASN A 135 13.51 13.92 3.03
N ALA A 136 14.63 13.31 3.42
CA ALA A 136 15.75 13.05 2.51
C ALA A 136 15.36 12.08 1.37
N ALA A 137 14.53 11.08 1.66
CA ALA A 137 14.08 10.08 0.70
C ALA A 137 13.01 10.61 -0.27
N LEU A 138 12.11 11.50 0.18
CA LEU A 138 10.98 11.98 -0.62
C LEU A 138 11.19 13.36 -1.27
N THR A 139 12.34 14.01 -1.05
CA THR A 139 12.76 15.17 -1.85
C THR A 139 13.54 14.72 -3.08
N ASP A 140 12.81 14.28 -4.11
CA ASP A 140 13.21 14.32 -5.52
C ASP A 140 11.98 14.48 -6.41
#